data_AF-A0A151IWN8-F1
#
_entry.id   AF-A0A151IWN8-F1
#
_cell.length_a   1.000
_cell.length_b   1.000
_cell.length_c   1.000
_cell.angle_alpha   90.00
_cell.angle_beta   90.00
_cell.angle_gamma   90.00
#
_symmetry.space_group_name_H-M   'P 1'
#
loop_
_entity.id
_entity.type
_entity.pdbx_description
1 polymer ?
#
loop_
_entity_poly.entity_id
_entity_poly.type
_entity_poly.pdbx_seq_one_letter_code
_entity_poly.pdbx_strand_id
1 'polypeptide(L)'
;MRKCVKSTLYKAFEQCSDSINFGNSIYVIDGGYLLHRVVWNHMESFASICNNYIEFVRIYYKSNAVIVFDGYPEDANKSTKCAERLRRSRKHSSADVLFNDSIIPTISQEKFLANDRNKKRLIEMLTTKFLNAGFEVEQAEEDADRLIVITAISKLSEFDSVIIIGEDIDLLVLLTALASNNQNIYLLKPGKGKIEQQIYSSTSLQVDKSVAENIAFVHAFSGCDSTSALFNQGKIKLLNILKQNTQLNEIVEIFREENADSHNISEAGERVLAALYGYSDDVRSLNDIRYYCFTRSVYKTKFNLASLPPTEDAARQHSFRTYYQESTAIVRIHKKSRKMGMEKEQHRINAIPH
;
A
#
# COMPACT_ATOMS: atom_id res chain seq x y z
N MET A 1 -3.39 -18.40 -0.59
CA MET A 1 -4.15 -17.23 -1.09
C MET A 1 -3.79 -17.00 -2.55
N ARG A 2 -4.75 -16.96 -3.48
CA ARG A 2 -4.49 -16.62 -4.88
C ARG A 2 -4.12 -15.13 -4.96
N LYS A 3 -3.13 -14.76 -5.78
CA LYS A 3 -2.73 -13.36 -6.00
C LYS A 3 -3.21 -12.87 -7.37
N CYS A 4 -3.72 -11.65 -7.43
CA CYS A 4 -3.87 -10.88 -8.67
C CYS A 4 -2.51 -10.27 -9.07
N VAL A 5 -2.34 -9.95 -10.35
CA VAL A 5 -1.18 -9.17 -10.82
C VAL A 5 -1.38 -7.72 -10.38
N LYS A 6 -0.84 -7.35 -9.21
CA LYS A 6 -1.04 -6.03 -8.56
C LYS A 6 -0.78 -4.85 -9.51
N SER A 7 0.28 -4.93 -10.31
CA SER A 7 0.70 -3.87 -11.24
C SER A 7 -0.28 -3.56 -12.38
N THR A 8 -1.29 -4.40 -12.62
CA THR A 8 -2.31 -4.11 -13.65
C THR A 8 -3.14 -2.88 -13.33
N LEU A 9 -3.23 -2.49 -12.06
CA LEU A 9 -4.00 -1.32 -11.65
C LEU A 9 -3.35 0.01 -12.09
N TYR A 10 -2.03 0.07 -12.34
CA TYR A 10 -1.38 1.27 -12.91
C TYR A 10 -2.02 1.70 -14.24
N LYS A 11 -2.63 0.78 -15.00
CA LYS A 11 -3.31 1.10 -16.27
C LYS A 11 -4.57 1.96 -16.10
N ALA A 12 -5.11 2.06 -14.89
CA ALA A 12 -6.25 2.93 -14.58
C ALA A 12 -5.82 4.36 -14.21
N PHE A 13 -4.52 4.59 -14.04
CA PHE A 13 -3.96 5.88 -13.68
C PHE A 13 -3.27 6.54 -14.88
N GLU A 14 -3.53 7.82 -15.06
CA GLU A 14 -2.85 8.65 -16.03
C GLU A 14 -1.47 9.06 -15.52
N GLN A 15 -0.45 8.84 -16.33
CA GLN A 15 0.89 9.33 -16.00
C GLN A 15 0.91 10.85 -16.15
N CYS A 16 1.41 11.57 -15.15
CA CYS A 16 1.63 13.00 -15.24
C CYS A 16 2.76 13.32 -16.23
N SER A 17 2.78 14.54 -16.77
CA SER A 17 3.85 14.96 -17.69
C SER A 17 5.20 15.02 -16.97
N ASP A 18 6.29 14.79 -17.71
CA ASP A 18 7.64 14.90 -17.16
C ASP A 18 8.09 16.36 -16.92
N SER A 19 7.28 17.33 -17.36
CA SER A 19 7.59 18.77 -17.29
C SER A 19 7.05 19.47 -16.04
N ILE A 20 6.69 18.74 -14.99
CA ILE A 20 6.14 19.34 -13.77
C ILE A 20 7.23 20.14 -13.06
N ASN A 21 6.92 21.41 -12.78
CA ASN A 21 7.75 22.21 -11.89
C ASN A 21 7.31 21.94 -10.44
N PHE A 22 8.14 21.21 -9.70
CA PHE A 22 7.87 20.85 -8.30
C PHE A 22 8.18 21.97 -7.28
N GLY A 23 8.69 23.13 -7.72
CA GLY A 23 8.99 24.26 -6.84
C GLY A 23 9.92 23.88 -5.68
N ASN A 24 9.64 24.43 -4.48
CA ASN A 24 10.27 23.97 -3.25
C ASN A 24 9.67 22.62 -2.83
N SER A 25 10.38 21.54 -3.16
CA SER A 25 9.90 20.17 -2.96
C SER A 25 10.61 19.41 -1.84
N ILE A 26 9.89 18.46 -1.24
CA ILE A 26 10.46 17.44 -0.33
C ILE A 26 10.17 16.03 -0.86
N TYR A 27 11.09 15.11 -0.59
CA TYR A 27 10.99 13.71 -0.97
C TYR A 27 10.66 12.84 0.25
N VAL A 28 9.65 11.98 0.13
CA VAL A 28 9.35 10.95 1.13
C VAL A 28 9.68 9.59 0.53
N ILE A 29 10.72 8.95 1.02
CA ILE A 29 11.35 7.80 0.38
C ILE A 29 10.92 6.51 1.08
N ASP A 30 10.38 5.57 0.30
CA ASP A 30 10.19 4.19 0.72
C ASP A 30 11.55 3.56 1.06
N GLY A 31 11.77 3.31 2.34
CA GLY A 31 12.99 2.68 2.85
C GLY A 31 13.17 1.26 2.35
N GLY A 32 12.09 0.53 2.08
CA GLY A 32 12.13 -0.80 1.46
C GLY A 32 12.69 -0.74 0.04
N TYR A 33 12.20 0.20 -0.78
CA TYR A 33 12.80 0.50 -2.09
C TYR A 33 14.27 0.87 -1.95
N LEU A 34 14.59 1.80 -1.05
CA LEU A 34 15.94 2.32 -0.87
C LEU A 34 16.94 1.19 -0.55
N LEU A 35 16.59 0.30 0.39
CA LEU A 35 17.40 -0.85 0.81
C LEU A 35 17.84 -1.73 -0.37
N HIS A 36 16.97 -1.90 -1.36
CA HIS A 36 17.24 -2.71 -2.55
C HIS A 36 17.84 -1.92 -3.72
N ARG A 37 17.69 -0.59 -3.73
CA ARG A 37 18.17 0.25 -4.82
C ARG A 37 19.67 0.50 -4.77
N VAL A 38 20.21 0.71 -3.59
CA VAL A 38 21.65 0.98 -3.39
C VAL A 38 22.40 -0.34 -3.46
N VAL A 39 23.29 -0.47 -4.43
CA VAL A 39 24.07 -1.70 -4.66
C VAL A 39 25.29 -1.72 -3.74
N TRP A 40 25.54 -2.85 -3.09
CA TRP A 40 26.72 -3.05 -2.25
C TRP A 40 27.90 -3.53 -3.11
N ASN A 41 29.03 -2.82 -3.06
CA ASN A 41 30.22 -3.27 -3.77
C ASN A 41 30.99 -4.32 -2.96
N HIS A 42 31.82 -5.10 -3.66
CA HIS A 42 32.71 -6.06 -3.01
C HIS A 42 33.71 -5.35 -2.09
N MET A 43 33.95 -5.96 -0.93
CA MET A 43 34.93 -5.48 0.08
C MET A 43 34.59 -4.13 0.74
N GLU A 44 33.34 -3.68 0.68
CA GLU A 44 32.88 -2.53 1.46
C GLU A 44 32.48 -2.95 2.88
N SER A 45 32.87 -2.14 3.88
CA SER A 45 32.37 -2.30 5.25
C SER A 45 30.94 -1.78 5.36
N PHE A 46 30.23 -2.16 6.44
CA PHE A 46 28.90 -1.61 6.71
C PHE A 46 28.88 -0.08 6.85
N ALA A 47 29.96 0.54 7.34
CA ALA A 47 30.10 1.99 7.35
C ALA A 47 30.14 2.57 5.93
N SER A 48 30.96 2.01 5.04
CA SER A 48 31.02 2.43 3.64
C SER A 48 29.67 2.22 2.92
N ILE A 49 29.02 1.08 3.17
CA ILE A 49 27.69 0.79 2.65
C ILE A 49 26.68 1.85 3.11
N CYS A 50 26.63 2.17 4.40
CA CYS A 50 25.72 3.22 4.91
C CYS A 50 26.02 4.59 4.31
N ASN A 51 27.29 4.93 4.07
CA ASN A 51 27.65 6.16 3.37
C ASN A 51 27.15 6.16 1.92
N ASN A 52 27.20 5.02 1.22
CA ASN A 52 26.64 4.90 -0.12
C ASN A 52 25.12 5.17 -0.14
N TYR A 53 24.39 4.76 0.89
CA TYR A 53 22.97 5.11 1.05
C TYR A 53 22.74 6.63 1.23
N ILE A 54 23.55 7.28 2.08
CA ILE A 54 23.48 8.72 2.31
C ILE A 54 23.78 9.49 1.02
N GLU A 55 24.87 9.15 0.34
CA GLU A 55 25.27 9.81 -0.90
C GLU A 55 24.26 9.57 -2.01
N PHE A 56 23.66 8.37 -2.09
CA PHE A 56 22.56 8.12 -3.00
C PHE A 56 21.39 9.08 -2.76
N VAL A 57 20.94 9.23 -1.51
CA VAL A 57 19.83 10.15 -1.20
C VAL A 57 20.19 11.60 -1.53
N ARG A 58 21.40 12.05 -1.18
CA ARG A 58 21.89 13.41 -1.50
C ARG A 58 21.92 13.70 -3.00
N ILE A 59 22.43 12.76 -3.79
CA ILE A 59 22.60 12.93 -5.24
C ILE A 59 21.24 12.98 -5.94
N TYR A 60 20.34 12.06 -5.61
CA TYR A 60 19.09 11.88 -6.35
C TYR A 60 17.91 12.69 -5.79
N TYR A 61 17.89 12.93 -4.48
CA TYR A 61 16.75 13.54 -3.78
C TYR A 61 17.13 14.79 -2.97
N LYS A 62 18.38 15.25 -3.06
CA LYS A 62 18.90 16.44 -2.37
C LYS A 62 18.80 16.30 -0.84
N SER A 63 18.96 17.40 -0.12
CA SER A 63 18.91 17.41 1.36
C SER A 63 17.50 17.40 1.94
N ASN A 64 16.47 17.71 1.15
CA ASN A 64 15.07 17.73 1.59
C ASN A 64 14.44 16.35 1.40
N ALA A 65 14.81 15.40 2.25
CA ALA A 65 14.27 14.04 2.19
C ALA A 65 13.94 13.47 3.56
N VAL A 66 12.83 12.73 3.62
CA VAL A 66 12.42 11.91 4.75
C VAL A 66 12.50 10.45 4.32
N ILE A 67 13.22 9.62 5.06
CA ILE A 67 13.31 8.18 4.78
C ILE A 67 12.35 7.47 5.73
N VAL A 68 11.46 6.62 5.20
CA VAL A 68 10.49 5.89 6.01
C VAL A 68 10.73 4.39 5.91
N PHE A 69 11.12 3.76 7.01
CA PHE A 69 11.44 2.33 7.06
C PHE A 69 10.29 1.47 7.60
N ASP A 70 10.28 0.20 7.17
CA ASP A 70 9.43 -0.85 7.73
C ASP A 70 9.78 -1.17 9.19
N GLY A 71 8.80 -1.71 9.88
CA GLY A 71 8.91 -2.21 11.24
C GLY A 71 9.05 -3.74 11.32
N TYR A 72 9.87 -4.17 12.27
CA TYR A 72 10.15 -5.58 12.54
C TYR A 72 9.89 -5.88 14.02
N PRO A 73 8.62 -6.01 14.43
CA PRO A 73 8.27 -6.28 15.83
C PRO A 73 8.75 -7.69 16.21
N GLU A 74 9.13 -7.85 17.47
CA GLU A 74 9.65 -9.13 17.98
C GLU A 74 8.56 -10.21 18.04
N ASP A 75 7.31 -9.81 18.32
CA ASP A 75 6.13 -10.68 18.37
C ASP A 75 5.45 -10.84 17.00
N ALA A 76 6.14 -11.47 16.05
CA ALA A 76 5.61 -11.70 14.69
C ALA A 76 4.30 -12.51 14.64
N ASN A 77 3.94 -13.23 15.72
CA ASN A 77 2.73 -14.07 15.78
C ASN A 77 1.41 -13.28 15.81
N LYS A 78 1.45 -11.95 16.04
CA LYS A 78 0.27 -11.08 16.03
C LYS A 78 0.12 -10.25 14.75
N SER A 79 1.09 -10.31 13.84
CA SER A 79 1.09 -9.53 12.60
C SER A 79 0.19 -10.15 11.53
N THR A 80 -0.65 -9.33 10.91
CA THR A 80 -1.44 -9.73 9.72
C THR A 80 -0.55 -10.06 8.51
N LYS A 81 0.71 -9.58 8.50
CA LYS A 81 1.71 -9.86 7.46
C LYS A 81 2.56 -11.10 7.73
N CYS A 82 2.39 -11.77 8.89
CA CYS A 82 3.20 -12.94 9.25
C CYS A 82 3.16 -14.04 8.17
N ALA A 83 1.99 -14.35 7.62
CA ALA A 83 1.84 -15.35 6.56
C ALA A 83 2.60 -14.98 5.27
N GLU A 84 2.56 -13.71 4.86
CA GLU A 84 3.28 -13.23 3.68
C GLU A 84 4.80 -13.18 3.94
N ARG A 85 5.24 -12.77 5.14
CA ARG A 85 6.65 -12.80 5.57
C ARG A 85 7.20 -14.23 5.59
N LEU A 86 6.48 -15.17 6.20
CA LEU A 86 6.81 -16.61 6.20
C LEU A 86 6.88 -17.19 4.78
N ARG A 87 5.97 -16.78 3.88
CA ARG A 87 6.01 -17.22 2.48
C ARG A 87 7.26 -16.72 1.76
N ARG A 88 7.68 -15.47 2.01
CA ARG A 88 8.90 -14.88 1.41
C ARG A 88 10.16 -15.52 2.01
N SER A 89 10.22 -15.72 3.32
CA SER A 89 11.37 -16.32 4.00
C SER A 89 11.60 -17.79 3.62
N ARG A 90 10.54 -18.56 3.34
CA ARG A 90 10.65 -19.95 2.82
C ARG A 90 11.40 -20.06 1.49
N LYS A 91 11.56 -18.97 0.73
CA LYS A 91 12.36 -18.98 -0.52
C LYS A 91 13.85 -18.72 -0.30
N HIS A 92 14.23 -18.13 0.83
CA HIS A 92 15.60 -17.70 1.12
C HIS A 92 15.91 -17.89 2.61
N SER A 93 16.50 -19.02 2.99
CA SER A 93 17.12 -19.16 4.32
C SER A 93 18.45 -18.42 4.33
N SER A 94 18.62 -17.46 5.22
CA SER A 94 19.85 -16.68 5.36
C SER A 94 20.29 -16.60 6.82
N ALA A 95 21.60 -16.62 7.04
CA ALA A 95 22.20 -16.59 8.37
C ALA A 95 21.89 -15.27 9.09
N ASP A 96 21.72 -15.34 10.40
CA ASP A 96 21.67 -14.17 11.27
C ASP A 96 23.09 -13.60 11.36
N VAL A 97 23.27 -12.34 10.94
CA VAL A 97 24.57 -11.67 10.88
C VAL A 97 24.61 -10.59 11.96
N LEU A 98 25.49 -10.78 12.93
CA LEU A 98 25.86 -9.74 13.89
C LEU A 98 27.03 -8.95 13.30
N PHE A 99 26.90 -7.64 13.22
CA PHE A 99 27.91 -6.78 12.60
C PHE A 99 28.00 -5.42 13.29
N ASN A 100 29.09 -4.72 13.00
CA ASN A 100 29.33 -3.33 13.35
C ASN A 100 29.86 -2.59 12.11
N ASP A 101 30.10 -1.29 12.25
CA ASP A 101 30.58 -0.39 11.20
C ASP A 101 31.77 -0.92 10.38
N SER A 102 32.71 -1.63 11.01
CA SER A 102 33.97 -2.04 10.38
C SER A 102 33.88 -3.39 9.65
N ILE A 103 32.83 -4.16 9.87
CA ILE A 103 32.70 -5.51 9.30
C ILE A 103 32.34 -5.41 7.81
N ILE A 104 32.97 -6.25 7.00
CA ILE A 104 32.65 -6.46 5.60
C ILE A 104 31.61 -7.59 5.50
N PRO A 105 30.46 -7.41 4.83
CA PRO A 105 29.47 -8.46 4.66
C PRO A 105 30.07 -9.67 3.94
N THR A 106 29.90 -10.86 4.51
CA THR A 106 30.38 -12.13 3.93
C THR A 106 29.33 -12.82 3.05
N ILE A 107 28.10 -12.30 3.03
CA ILE A 107 26.98 -12.79 2.22
C ILE A 107 26.51 -11.69 1.27
N SER A 108 25.88 -12.08 0.17
CA SER A 108 25.32 -11.11 -0.79
C SER A 108 24.21 -10.26 -0.15
N GLN A 109 24.05 -9.03 -0.66
CA GLN A 109 22.99 -8.11 -0.24
C GLN A 109 21.60 -8.76 -0.26
N GLU A 110 21.25 -9.49 -1.33
CA GLU A 110 19.97 -10.19 -1.44
C GLU A 110 19.75 -11.20 -0.32
N LYS A 111 20.78 -12.00 0.01
CA LYS A 111 20.70 -12.97 1.12
C LYS A 111 20.63 -12.24 2.45
N PHE A 112 21.38 -11.17 2.63
CA PHE A 112 21.36 -10.38 3.86
C PHE A 112 19.97 -9.80 4.13
N LEU A 113 19.39 -9.12 3.13
CA LEU A 113 18.08 -8.49 3.19
C LEU A 113 16.91 -9.49 3.22
N ALA A 114 17.13 -10.77 2.91
CA ALA A 114 16.11 -11.80 3.09
C ALA A 114 15.83 -12.14 4.56
N ASN A 115 16.74 -11.79 5.48
CA ASN A 115 16.59 -12.05 6.91
C ASN A 115 16.07 -10.80 7.65
N ASP A 116 14.93 -10.95 8.33
CA ASP A 116 14.26 -9.85 9.04
C ASP A 116 15.10 -9.26 10.18
N ARG A 117 15.90 -10.08 10.88
CA ARG A 117 16.79 -9.59 11.96
C ARG A 117 17.95 -8.77 11.39
N ASN A 118 18.52 -9.23 10.27
CA ASN A 118 19.58 -8.50 9.59
C ASN A 118 19.08 -7.15 9.08
N LYS A 119 17.88 -7.12 8.47
CA LYS A 119 17.23 -5.87 8.06
C LYS A 119 16.98 -4.94 9.23
N LYS A 120 16.43 -5.45 10.35
CA LYS A 120 16.21 -4.64 11.56
C LYS A 120 17.49 -3.94 12.02
N ARG A 121 18.60 -4.68 12.17
CA ARG A 121 19.90 -4.10 12.59
C ARG A 121 20.47 -3.12 11.57
N LEU A 122 20.33 -3.41 10.28
CA LEU A 122 20.78 -2.50 9.23
C LEU A 122 19.96 -1.20 9.23
N ILE A 123 18.64 -1.28 9.42
CA ILE A 123 17.75 -0.11 9.54
C ILE A 123 18.10 0.71 10.77
N GLU A 124 18.39 0.09 11.91
CA GLU A 124 18.85 0.80 13.12
C GLU A 124 20.14 1.59 12.82
N MET A 125 21.12 0.95 12.19
CA MET A 125 22.38 1.60 11.81
C MET A 125 22.16 2.73 10.78
N LEU A 126 21.36 2.49 9.73
CA LEU A 126 21.04 3.49 8.71
C LEU A 126 20.29 4.68 9.31
N THR A 127 19.34 4.44 10.21
CA THR A 127 18.60 5.49 10.92
C THR A 127 19.57 6.44 11.62
N THR A 128 20.51 5.91 12.41
CA THR A 128 21.52 6.75 13.08
C THR A 128 22.37 7.53 12.07
N LYS A 129 22.81 6.89 10.97
CA LYS A 129 23.65 7.53 9.95
C LYS A 129 22.91 8.63 9.18
N PHE A 130 21.66 8.41 8.79
CA PHE A 130 20.82 9.41 8.12
C PHE A 130 20.53 10.62 9.02
N LEU A 131 20.16 10.38 10.29
CA LEU A 131 19.94 11.46 11.26
C LEU A 131 21.21 12.31 11.44
N ASN A 132 22.37 11.67 11.60
CA ASN A 132 23.66 12.38 11.70
C ASN A 132 24.03 13.14 10.41
N ALA A 133 23.55 12.68 9.26
CA ALA A 133 23.74 13.35 7.97
C ALA A 133 22.74 14.49 7.71
N GLY A 134 21.82 14.75 8.65
CA GLY A 134 20.84 15.84 8.61
C GLY A 134 19.49 15.47 7.96
N PHE A 135 19.23 14.19 7.71
CA PHE A 135 17.95 13.74 7.15
C PHE A 135 16.93 13.41 8.23
N GLU A 136 15.66 13.51 7.88
CA GLU A 136 14.57 12.99 8.72
C GLU A 136 14.38 11.49 8.47
N VAL A 137 14.14 10.73 9.53
CA VAL A 137 13.88 9.29 9.44
C VAL A 137 12.66 8.95 10.28
N GLU A 138 11.72 8.22 9.69
CA GLU A 138 10.59 7.62 10.38
C GLU A 138 10.63 6.10 10.24
N GLN A 139 10.06 5.39 11.21
CA GLN A 139 9.95 3.94 11.16
C GLN A 139 8.54 3.50 11.57
N ALA A 140 7.94 2.64 10.75
CA ALA A 140 6.64 2.05 11.04
C ALA A 140 6.75 0.93 12.09
N GLU A 141 5.62 0.58 12.70
CA GLU A 141 5.54 -0.58 13.61
C GLU A 141 5.64 -1.91 12.84
N GLU A 142 5.04 -1.98 11.66
CA GLU A 142 5.11 -3.14 10.77
C GLU A 142 5.40 -2.73 9.33
N ASP A 143 4.47 -2.03 8.70
CA ASP A 143 4.49 -1.72 7.27
C ASP A 143 4.55 -0.21 7.04
N ALA A 144 5.50 0.22 6.20
CA ALA A 144 5.75 1.63 5.95
C ALA A 144 4.75 2.28 5.00
N ASP A 145 4.05 1.52 4.14
CA ASP A 145 3.21 2.07 3.06
C ASP A 145 2.27 3.19 3.52
N ARG A 146 1.55 2.95 4.61
CA ARG A 146 0.65 3.94 5.20
C ARG A 146 1.41 5.11 5.83
N LEU A 147 2.52 4.83 6.52
CA LEU A 147 3.32 5.88 7.17
C LEU A 147 3.89 6.83 6.12
N ILE A 148 4.42 6.30 5.01
CA ILE A 148 4.91 7.06 3.85
C ILE A 148 3.87 8.07 3.37
N VAL A 149 2.63 7.62 3.12
CA VAL A 149 1.56 8.51 2.63
C VAL A 149 1.17 9.55 3.68
N ILE A 150 1.09 9.16 4.96
CA ILE A 150 0.75 10.10 6.05
C ILE A 150 1.84 11.16 6.25
N THR A 151 3.11 10.75 6.25
CA THR A 151 4.26 11.66 6.30
C THR A 151 4.21 12.63 5.13
N ALA A 152 3.96 12.13 3.92
CA ALA A 152 3.85 12.98 2.74
C ALA A 152 2.71 14.00 2.84
N ILE A 153 1.52 13.59 3.30
CA ILE A 153 0.40 14.52 3.55
C ILE A 153 0.78 15.57 4.60
N SER A 154 1.50 15.19 5.65
CA SER A 154 1.89 16.10 6.73
C SER A 154 2.84 17.21 6.28
N LYS A 155 3.68 16.92 5.27
CA LYS A 155 4.66 17.86 4.72
C LYS A 155 4.06 18.86 3.72
N LEU A 156 2.81 18.68 3.30
CA LEU A 156 2.15 19.60 2.36
C LEU A 156 1.98 21.02 2.91
N SER A 157 2.02 21.23 4.23
CA SER A 157 1.97 22.58 4.82
C SER A 157 3.31 23.34 4.76
N GLU A 158 4.40 22.65 4.45
CA GLU A 158 5.77 23.19 4.51
C GLU A 158 6.42 23.36 3.13
N PHE A 159 5.89 22.68 2.11
CA PHE A 159 6.49 22.59 0.77
C PHE A 159 5.46 22.82 -0.33
N ASP A 160 5.91 23.32 -1.47
CA ASP A 160 5.06 23.54 -2.65
C ASP A 160 4.59 22.21 -3.24
N SER A 161 5.44 21.18 -3.18
CA SER A 161 5.14 19.83 -3.64
C SER A 161 5.82 18.77 -2.79
N VAL A 162 5.15 17.62 -2.65
CA VAL A 162 5.69 16.45 -1.95
C VAL A 162 5.75 15.27 -2.91
N ILE A 163 6.92 14.64 -3.00
CA ILE A 163 7.16 13.51 -3.91
C ILE A 163 7.44 12.25 -3.10
N ILE A 164 6.52 11.30 -3.17
CA ILE A 164 6.72 9.94 -2.65
C ILE A 164 7.58 9.17 -3.65
N ILE A 165 8.67 8.56 -3.17
CA ILE A 165 9.53 7.68 -3.97
C ILE A 165 9.22 6.24 -3.60
N GLY A 166 8.74 5.44 -4.55
CA GLY A 166 8.47 4.02 -4.33
C GLY A 166 8.00 3.27 -5.57
N GLU A 167 8.11 1.95 -5.57
CA GLU A 167 7.74 1.10 -6.71
C GLU A 167 6.37 0.43 -6.56
N ASP A 168 5.83 0.30 -5.34
CA ASP A 168 4.59 -0.43 -5.10
C ASP A 168 3.35 0.38 -5.49
N ILE A 169 2.38 -0.29 -6.12
CA ILE A 169 1.08 0.27 -6.45
C ILE A 169 0.26 0.55 -5.19
N ASP A 170 0.54 -0.17 -4.11
CA ASP A 170 -0.14 0.00 -2.82
C ASP A 170 0.05 1.44 -2.30
N LEU A 171 1.20 2.07 -2.57
CA LEU A 171 1.43 3.51 -2.29
C LEU A 171 0.51 4.42 -3.10
N LEU A 172 0.31 4.15 -4.39
CA LEU A 172 -0.57 4.97 -5.24
C LEU A 172 -2.04 4.81 -4.84
N VAL A 173 -2.47 3.59 -4.52
CA VAL A 173 -3.82 3.31 -4.03
C VAL A 173 -4.08 4.06 -2.72
N LEU A 174 -3.15 3.98 -1.77
CA LEU A 174 -3.24 4.72 -0.51
C LEU A 174 -3.20 6.23 -0.73
N LEU A 175 -2.34 6.71 -1.64
CA LEU A 175 -2.27 8.12 -1.98
C LEU A 175 -3.61 8.64 -2.53
N THR A 176 -4.21 7.94 -3.48
CA THR A 176 -5.52 8.32 -4.04
C THR A 176 -6.63 8.20 -3.01
N ALA A 177 -6.63 7.18 -2.16
CA ALA A 177 -7.64 7.02 -1.13
C ALA A 177 -7.56 8.10 -0.04
N LEU A 178 -6.35 8.52 0.35
CA LEU A 178 -6.13 9.40 1.51
C LEU A 178 -5.93 10.88 1.16
N ALA A 179 -5.51 11.17 -0.07
CA ALA A 179 -5.14 12.51 -0.52
C ALA A 179 -5.82 12.90 -1.85
N SER A 180 -6.99 12.35 -2.15
CA SER A 180 -7.74 12.61 -3.41
C SER A 180 -8.00 14.09 -3.70
N ASN A 181 -7.96 14.96 -2.68
CA ASN A 181 -8.16 16.40 -2.82
C ASN A 181 -6.86 17.21 -2.91
N ASN A 182 -5.69 16.57 -2.78
CA ASN A 182 -4.39 17.24 -2.74
C ASN A 182 -3.71 17.16 -4.09
N GLN A 183 -3.59 18.28 -4.81
CA GLN A 183 -3.00 18.29 -6.16
C GLN A 183 -1.46 18.31 -6.17
N ASN A 184 -0.84 18.62 -5.04
CA ASN A 184 0.61 18.84 -4.95
C ASN A 184 1.39 17.64 -4.36
N ILE A 185 0.77 16.46 -4.36
CA ILE A 185 1.40 15.22 -3.91
C ILE A 185 1.48 14.22 -5.05
N TYR A 186 2.69 13.70 -5.24
CA TYR A 186 3.02 12.86 -6.38
C TYR A 186 3.71 11.58 -5.93
N LEU A 187 3.44 10.48 -6.61
CA LEU A 187 4.25 9.27 -6.56
C LEU A 187 5.19 9.26 -7.77
N LEU A 188 6.49 9.31 -7.51
CA LEU A 188 7.52 9.03 -8.51
C LEU A 188 7.93 7.57 -8.37
N LYS A 189 7.55 6.79 -9.38
CA LYS A 189 7.97 5.41 -9.57
C LYS A 189 9.30 5.39 -10.33
N PRO A 190 10.42 5.02 -9.67
CA PRO A 190 11.74 5.08 -10.30
C PRO A 190 11.86 4.16 -11.51
N GLY A 191 12.66 4.57 -12.50
CA GLY A 191 12.96 3.75 -13.66
C GLY A 191 13.82 2.53 -13.34
N LYS A 192 13.65 1.46 -14.12
CA LYS A 192 14.44 0.22 -14.01
C LYS A 192 14.84 -0.30 -15.38
N GLY A 193 16.15 -0.33 -15.63
CA GLY A 193 16.71 -0.75 -16.91
C GLY A 193 16.25 0.18 -18.05
N LYS A 194 15.50 -0.37 -19.01
CA LYS A 194 14.93 0.40 -20.14
C LYS A 194 13.58 1.04 -19.83
N ILE A 195 13.00 0.80 -18.66
CA ILE A 195 11.73 1.39 -18.25
C ILE A 195 12.04 2.75 -17.63
N GLU A 196 11.51 3.80 -18.25
CA GLU A 196 11.61 5.18 -17.76
C GLU A 196 10.87 5.35 -16.43
N GLN A 197 11.22 6.40 -15.70
CA GLN A 197 10.50 6.78 -14.49
C GLN A 197 9.08 7.21 -14.83
N GLN A 198 8.16 7.03 -13.89
CA GLN A 198 6.75 7.38 -14.07
C GLN A 198 6.28 8.20 -12.89
N ILE A 199 5.47 9.24 -13.17
CA ILE A 199 4.95 10.14 -12.16
C ILE A 199 3.43 10.04 -12.16
N TYR A 200 2.85 9.91 -10.98
CA TYR A 200 1.41 9.84 -10.78
C TYR A 200 1.01 10.83 -9.68
N SER A 201 -0.16 11.47 -9.80
CA SER A 201 -0.74 12.29 -8.74
C SER A 201 -1.79 11.49 -7.97
N SER A 202 -2.20 11.99 -6.80
CA SER A 202 -3.37 11.46 -6.08
C SER A 202 -4.66 11.46 -6.91
N THR A 203 -4.77 12.39 -7.86
CA THR A 203 -5.92 12.62 -8.75
C THR A 203 -5.79 11.93 -10.12
N SER A 204 -4.73 11.16 -10.35
CA SER A 204 -4.44 10.57 -11.66
C SER A 204 -5.36 9.41 -12.06
N LEU A 205 -6.22 8.92 -11.16
CA LEU A 205 -7.14 7.84 -11.46
C LEU A 205 -8.24 8.31 -12.43
N GLN A 206 -8.38 7.63 -13.58
CA GLN A 206 -9.28 8.03 -14.68
C GLN A 206 -10.75 7.62 -14.45
N VAL A 207 -11.30 8.01 -13.31
CA VAL A 207 -12.68 7.73 -12.88
C VAL A 207 -13.28 8.94 -12.16
N ASP A 208 -14.60 8.93 -12.01
CA ASP A 208 -15.29 9.95 -11.23
C ASP A 208 -14.85 9.94 -9.77
N LYS A 209 -14.88 11.10 -9.12
CA LYS A 209 -14.40 11.27 -7.74
C LYS A 209 -15.00 10.25 -6.77
N SER A 210 -16.29 9.98 -6.86
CA SER A 210 -16.98 9.00 -6.00
C SER A 210 -16.43 7.58 -6.13
N VAL A 211 -15.95 7.19 -7.33
CA VAL A 211 -15.32 5.88 -7.57
C VAL A 211 -13.87 5.90 -7.08
N ALA A 212 -13.17 7.03 -7.25
CA ALA A 212 -11.80 7.17 -6.79
C ALA A 212 -11.67 7.05 -5.27
N GLU A 213 -12.65 7.56 -4.52
CA GLU A 213 -12.68 7.41 -3.06
C GLU A 213 -12.97 5.97 -2.62
N ASN A 214 -13.39 5.08 -3.53
CA ASN A 214 -13.58 3.65 -3.30
C ASN A 214 -12.40 2.79 -3.81
N ILE A 215 -11.28 3.41 -4.22
CA ILE A 215 -10.12 2.69 -4.77
C ILE A 215 -9.49 1.72 -3.75
N ALA A 216 -9.49 2.09 -2.46
CA ALA A 216 -9.02 1.21 -1.40
C ALA A 216 -9.90 -0.04 -1.34
N PHE A 217 -11.23 0.12 -1.33
CA PHE A 217 -12.16 -1.00 -1.39
C PHE A 217 -11.90 -1.88 -2.61
N VAL A 218 -11.72 -1.30 -3.80
CA VAL A 218 -11.38 -2.06 -5.02
C VAL A 218 -10.10 -2.87 -4.80
N HIS A 219 -9.08 -2.26 -4.20
CA HIS A 219 -7.82 -2.90 -3.92
C HIS A 219 -7.97 -4.06 -2.92
N ALA A 220 -8.63 -3.86 -1.79
CA ALA A 220 -8.81 -4.86 -0.76
C ALA A 220 -9.80 -5.96 -1.18
N PHE A 221 -10.93 -5.64 -1.80
CA PHE A 221 -11.97 -6.61 -2.16
C PHE A 221 -11.55 -7.55 -3.29
N SER A 222 -10.79 -7.07 -4.27
CA SER A 222 -10.28 -7.90 -5.38
C SER A 222 -9.03 -8.73 -5.04
N GLY A 223 -8.54 -8.60 -3.81
CA GLY A 223 -7.39 -9.33 -3.28
C GLY A 223 -6.13 -8.48 -3.14
N CYS A 224 -5.60 -8.41 -1.92
CA CYS A 224 -4.31 -7.81 -1.56
C CYS A 224 -3.46 -8.85 -0.78
N ASP A 225 -2.52 -8.42 0.06
CA ASP A 225 -1.71 -9.38 0.82
C ASP A 225 -2.47 -10.04 1.99
N SER A 226 -3.57 -9.44 2.42
CA SER A 226 -4.41 -9.88 3.55
C SER A 226 -5.80 -10.39 3.14
N THR A 227 -6.21 -10.16 1.89
CA THR A 227 -7.49 -10.64 1.32
C THR A 227 -7.27 -11.51 0.09
N SER A 228 -8.13 -12.51 -0.10
CA SER A 228 -7.98 -13.46 -1.19
C SER A 228 -8.41 -12.89 -2.54
N ALA A 229 -7.64 -13.14 -3.61
CA ALA A 229 -8.11 -12.86 -4.95
C ALA A 229 -9.13 -13.91 -5.42
N LEU A 230 -10.21 -13.43 -6.03
CA LEU A 230 -11.22 -14.23 -6.72
C LEU A 230 -10.71 -14.63 -8.12
N PHE A 231 -11.00 -15.86 -8.57
CA PHE A 231 -10.50 -16.34 -9.86
C PHE A 231 -11.06 -15.52 -11.02
N ASN A 232 -10.21 -15.01 -11.91
CA ASN A 232 -10.64 -14.20 -13.06
C ASN A 232 -11.47 -12.96 -12.71
N GLN A 233 -11.43 -12.49 -11.46
CA GLN A 233 -12.11 -11.28 -11.00
C GLN A 233 -11.06 -10.25 -10.55
N GLY A 234 -10.36 -9.65 -11.52
CA GLY A 234 -9.26 -8.71 -11.26
C GLY A 234 -9.69 -7.31 -10.85
N LYS A 235 -8.74 -6.51 -10.32
CA LYS A 235 -8.91 -5.12 -9.88
C LYS A 235 -9.61 -4.23 -10.91
N ILE A 236 -9.12 -4.24 -12.15
CA ILE A 236 -9.68 -3.44 -13.26
C ILE A 236 -11.14 -3.80 -13.53
N LYS A 237 -11.50 -5.09 -13.43
CA LYS A 237 -12.89 -5.52 -13.65
C LYS A 237 -13.82 -4.94 -12.59
N LEU A 238 -13.43 -5.02 -11.31
CA LEU A 238 -14.21 -4.44 -10.21
C LEU A 238 -14.31 -2.91 -10.35
N LEU A 239 -13.20 -2.23 -10.69
CA LEU A 239 -13.20 -0.79 -10.92
C LEU A 239 -14.17 -0.38 -12.03
N ASN A 240 -14.18 -1.11 -13.15
CA ASN A 240 -15.10 -0.85 -14.25
C ASN A 240 -16.57 -1.09 -13.87
N ILE A 241 -16.86 -2.10 -13.03
CA ILE A 241 -18.22 -2.34 -12.53
C ILE A 241 -18.70 -1.16 -11.68
N LEU A 242 -17.87 -0.68 -10.75
CA LEU A 242 -18.23 0.49 -9.92
C LEU A 242 -18.38 1.76 -10.74
N LYS A 243 -17.54 1.95 -11.78
CA LYS A 243 -17.66 3.06 -12.72
C LYS A 243 -18.98 3.05 -13.50
N GLN A 244 -19.51 1.87 -13.82
CA GLN A 244 -20.73 1.72 -14.62
C GLN A 244 -22.01 1.62 -13.79
N ASN A 245 -21.90 1.33 -12.49
CA ASN A 245 -23.05 1.11 -11.62
C ASN A 245 -22.96 2.01 -10.37
N THR A 246 -23.60 3.19 -10.46
CA THR A 246 -23.65 4.18 -9.39
C THR A 246 -24.24 3.63 -8.10
N GLN A 247 -25.29 2.80 -8.18
CA GLN A 247 -25.91 2.19 -7.00
C GLN A 247 -24.93 1.25 -6.27
N LEU A 248 -24.18 0.43 -7.00
CA LEU A 248 -23.12 -0.39 -6.39
C LEU A 248 -22.00 0.47 -5.81
N ASN A 249 -21.66 1.59 -6.46
CA ASN A 249 -20.65 2.51 -5.94
C ASN A 249 -21.09 3.15 -4.60
N GLU A 250 -22.37 3.45 -4.44
CA GLU A 250 -22.94 3.95 -3.17
C GLU A 250 -22.99 2.84 -2.10
N ILE A 251 -23.37 1.62 -2.49
CA ILE A 251 -23.42 0.47 -1.55
C ILE A 251 -22.06 0.15 -0.94
N VAL A 252 -20.96 0.31 -1.69
CA VAL A 252 -19.61 0.01 -1.15
C VAL A 252 -19.10 1.06 -0.18
N GLU A 253 -19.75 2.22 -0.06
CA GLU A 253 -19.35 3.25 0.88
C GLU A 253 -19.44 2.78 2.33
N ILE A 254 -20.32 1.81 2.63
CA ILE A 254 -20.44 1.15 3.94
C ILE A 254 -19.10 0.59 4.44
N PHE A 255 -18.19 0.22 3.54
CA PHE A 255 -16.88 -0.32 3.91
C PHE A 255 -15.94 0.75 4.50
N ARG A 256 -16.27 2.04 4.32
CA ARG A 256 -15.51 3.18 4.83
C ARG A 256 -16.08 3.74 6.13
N GLU A 257 -17.31 3.38 6.48
CA GLU A 257 -18.00 3.87 7.68
C GLU A 257 -17.36 3.33 8.96
N GLU A 258 -17.26 4.19 9.98
CA GLU A 258 -16.77 3.77 11.29
C GLU A 258 -17.88 3.01 12.03
N ASN A 259 -17.61 1.74 12.38
CA ASN A 259 -18.56 0.84 13.06
C ASN A 259 -19.78 0.46 12.21
N ALA A 260 -19.59 0.30 10.90
CA ALA A 260 -20.62 -0.24 10.01
C ALA A 260 -21.18 -1.58 10.54
N ASP A 261 -22.49 -1.75 10.36
CA ASP A 261 -23.17 -2.97 10.80
C ASP A 261 -22.73 -4.19 9.98
N SER A 262 -22.52 -5.30 10.68
CA SER A 262 -22.01 -6.55 10.07
C SER A 262 -22.96 -7.15 9.03
N HIS A 263 -24.28 -6.96 9.19
CA HIS A 263 -25.25 -7.41 8.21
C HIS A 263 -25.13 -6.59 6.93
N ASN A 264 -25.07 -5.26 7.04
CA ASN A 264 -24.93 -4.36 5.89
C ASN A 264 -23.60 -4.60 5.13
N ILE A 265 -22.50 -4.86 5.84
CA ILE A 265 -21.21 -5.22 5.22
C ILE A 265 -21.32 -6.53 4.42
N SER A 266 -21.99 -7.54 5.00
CA SER A 266 -22.18 -8.83 4.32
C SER A 266 -23.03 -8.65 3.07
N GLU A 267 -24.17 -7.97 3.20
CA GLU A 267 -25.11 -7.73 2.10
C GLU A 267 -24.44 -6.94 0.96
N ALA A 268 -23.75 -5.85 1.27
CA ALA A 268 -23.02 -5.05 0.28
C ALA A 268 -21.98 -5.89 -0.47
N GLY A 269 -21.20 -6.70 0.25
CA GLY A 269 -20.22 -7.58 -0.38
C GLY A 269 -20.83 -8.68 -1.25
N GLU A 270 -22.00 -9.21 -0.87
CA GLU A 270 -22.73 -10.18 -1.68
C GLU A 270 -23.21 -9.57 -3.00
N ARG A 271 -23.77 -8.35 -2.97
CA ARG A 271 -24.20 -7.61 -4.17
C ARG A 271 -23.03 -7.32 -5.12
N VAL A 272 -21.89 -6.88 -4.58
CA VAL A 272 -20.67 -6.67 -5.37
C VAL A 272 -20.18 -7.97 -6.01
N LEU A 273 -20.25 -9.09 -5.28
CA LEU A 273 -19.89 -10.40 -5.83
C LEU A 273 -20.86 -10.83 -6.93
N ALA A 274 -22.16 -10.68 -6.75
CA ALA A 274 -23.15 -10.98 -7.78
C ALA A 274 -22.82 -10.21 -9.07
N ALA A 275 -22.55 -8.91 -8.96
CA ALA A 275 -22.16 -8.06 -10.08
C ALA A 275 -20.85 -8.51 -10.74
N LEU A 276 -19.83 -8.91 -9.96
CA LEU A 276 -18.56 -9.45 -10.49
C LEU A 276 -18.77 -10.73 -11.34
N TYR A 277 -19.77 -11.54 -11.01
CA TYR A 277 -20.12 -12.73 -11.78
C TYR A 277 -21.16 -12.47 -12.88
N GLY A 278 -21.58 -11.20 -13.09
CA GLY A 278 -22.45 -10.78 -14.17
C GLY A 278 -23.95 -10.92 -13.87
N TYR A 279 -24.33 -10.87 -12.60
CA TYR A 279 -25.72 -10.93 -12.15
C TYR A 279 -26.12 -9.59 -11.51
N SER A 280 -27.33 -9.12 -11.81
CA SER A 280 -27.99 -7.98 -11.17
C SER A 280 -28.58 -8.36 -9.80
N ASP A 281 -29.03 -7.36 -9.03
CA ASP A 281 -29.72 -7.46 -7.73
C ASP A 281 -31.05 -8.26 -7.75
N ASP A 282 -31.35 -8.98 -8.84
CA ASP A 282 -32.60 -9.71 -9.01
C ASP A 282 -32.61 -10.99 -8.15
N VAL A 283 -33.05 -10.85 -6.89
CA VAL A 283 -33.69 -11.84 -5.98
C VAL A 283 -32.95 -13.19 -5.77
N ARG A 284 -31.75 -13.39 -6.30
CA ARG A 284 -31.01 -14.65 -6.18
C ARG A 284 -29.90 -14.52 -5.19
N SER A 285 -29.84 -15.46 -4.26
CA SER A 285 -28.75 -15.55 -3.29
C SER A 285 -27.43 -15.91 -4.01
N LEU A 286 -26.27 -15.63 -3.41
CA LEU A 286 -24.99 -16.05 -4.00
C LEU A 286 -24.91 -17.57 -4.18
N ASN A 287 -25.53 -18.34 -3.29
CA ASN A 287 -25.62 -19.80 -3.45
C ASN A 287 -26.46 -20.20 -4.67
N ASP A 288 -27.56 -19.50 -4.95
CA ASP A 288 -28.36 -19.71 -6.18
C ASP A 288 -27.56 -19.38 -7.44
N ILE A 289 -26.85 -18.24 -7.42
CA ILE A 289 -25.96 -17.84 -8.53
C ILE A 289 -24.87 -18.88 -8.73
N ARG A 290 -24.25 -19.37 -7.64
CA ARG A 290 -23.22 -20.41 -7.68
C ARG A 290 -23.77 -21.72 -8.25
N TYR A 291 -24.95 -22.15 -7.82
CA TYR A 291 -25.61 -23.35 -8.33
C TYR A 291 -25.94 -23.22 -9.83
N TYR A 292 -26.48 -22.09 -10.25
CA TYR A 292 -26.76 -21.81 -11.67
C TYR A 292 -25.48 -21.77 -12.52
N CYS A 293 -24.41 -21.16 -12.04
CA CYS A 293 -23.10 -21.19 -12.69
C CYS A 293 -22.55 -22.62 -12.80
N PHE A 294 -22.74 -23.45 -11.78
CA PHE A 294 -22.32 -24.85 -11.77
C PHE A 294 -23.09 -25.65 -12.81
N THR A 295 -24.42 -25.63 -12.79
CA THR A 295 -25.26 -26.40 -13.73
C THR A 295 -24.97 -26.04 -15.19
N ARG A 296 -24.78 -24.74 -15.51
CA ARG A 296 -24.35 -24.31 -16.86
C ARG A 296 -22.97 -24.82 -17.26
N SER A 297 -22.10 -25.06 -16.29
CA SER A 297 -20.72 -25.46 -16.56
C SER A 297 -20.52 -26.96 -16.68
N VAL A 298 -21.41 -27.77 -16.11
CA VAL A 298 -21.39 -29.25 -16.24
C VAL A 298 -21.50 -29.70 -17.70
N TYR A 299 -22.15 -28.92 -18.56
CA TYR A 299 -22.24 -29.18 -20.01
C TYR A 299 -20.98 -28.81 -20.81
N LYS A 300 -19.95 -28.23 -20.17
CA LYS A 300 -18.72 -27.82 -20.85
C LYS A 300 -17.67 -28.95 -20.80
N THR A 301 -16.93 -29.13 -21.91
CA THR A 301 -15.84 -30.11 -22.01
C THR A 301 -14.66 -29.82 -21.09
N LYS A 302 -14.48 -28.56 -20.69
CA LYS A 302 -13.51 -28.12 -19.67
C LYS A 302 -14.19 -27.16 -18.71
N PHE A 303 -14.20 -27.50 -17.43
CA PHE A 303 -14.73 -26.67 -16.36
C PHE A 303 -13.76 -26.59 -15.19
N ASN A 304 -13.59 -25.40 -14.65
CA ASN A 304 -12.76 -25.16 -13.47
C ASN A 304 -13.65 -24.65 -12.33
N LEU A 305 -13.76 -25.43 -11.25
CA LEU A 305 -14.55 -25.07 -10.06
C LEU A 305 -14.17 -23.71 -9.47
N ALA A 306 -12.93 -23.25 -9.68
CA ALA A 306 -12.47 -21.95 -9.22
C ALA A 306 -13.19 -20.77 -9.90
N SER A 307 -13.82 -20.98 -11.08
CA SER A 307 -14.57 -19.93 -11.78
C SER A 307 -15.98 -19.72 -11.26
N LEU A 308 -16.42 -20.51 -10.28
CA LEU A 308 -17.70 -20.30 -9.63
C LEU A 308 -17.64 -19.14 -8.62
N PRO A 309 -18.75 -18.40 -8.43
CA PRO A 309 -18.89 -17.48 -7.31
C PRO A 309 -18.59 -18.17 -5.97
N PRO A 310 -18.05 -17.46 -4.96
CA PRO A 310 -17.90 -18.03 -3.62
C PRO A 310 -19.26 -18.45 -3.04
N THR A 311 -19.26 -19.31 -2.01
CA THR A 311 -20.45 -19.52 -1.18
C THR A 311 -20.75 -18.26 -0.37
N GLU A 312 -21.98 -18.10 0.10
CA GLU A 312 -22.37 -16.98 0.98
C GLU A 312 -21.47 -16.87 2.21
N ASP A 313 -21.18 -17.99 2.88
CA ASP A 313 -20.27 -17.97 4.04
C ASP A 313 -18.86 -17.47 3.69
N ALA A 314 -18.33 -17.89 2.55
CA ALA A 314 -17.01 -17.45 2.10
C ALA A 314 -17.04 -15.97 1.68
N ALA A 315 -18.13 -15.53 1.03
CA ALA A 315 -18.37 -14.15 0.64
C ALA A 315 -18.43 -13.24 1.88
N ARG A 316 -19.24 -13.58 2.87
CA ARG A 316 -19.37 -12.86 4.14
C ARG A 316 -18.03 -12.69 4.85
N GLN A 317 -17.27 -13.78 4.99
CA GLN A 317 -15.94 -13.72 5.61
C GLN A 317 -14.94 -12.90 4.78
N HIS A 318 -15.08 -12.89 3.45
CA HIS A 318 -14.29 -12.05 2.58
C HIS A 318 -14.62 -10.57 2.77
N SER A 319 -15.91 -10.21 2.84
CA SER A 319 -16.38 -8.85 3.14
C SER A 319 -15.85 -8.36 4.49
N PHE A 320 -15.92 -9.18 5.55
CA PHE A 320 -15.38 -8.79 6.86
C PHE A 320 -13.87 -8.55 6.85
N ARG A 321 -13.11 -9.38 6.13
CA ARG A 321 -11.67 -9.14 5.96
C ARG A 321 -11.42 -7.86 5.18
N THR A 322 -12.17 -7.59 4.12
CA THR A 322 -12.06 -6.33 3.37
C THR A 322 -12.36 -5.13 4.25
N TYR A 323 -13.46 -5.14 5.01
CA TYR A 323 -13.81 -4.06 5.94
C TYR A 323 -12.71 -3.83 7.00
N TYR A 324 -12.13 -4.90 7.53
CA TYR A 324 -11.01 -4.78 8.46
C TYR A 324 -9.77 -4.14 7.80
N GLN A 325 -9.49 -4.44 6.53
CA GLN A 325 -8.39 -3.80 5.80
C GLN A 325 -8.67 -2.31 5.49
N GLU A 326 -9.88 -1.98 5.05
CA GLU A 326 -10.29 -0.58 4.84
C GLU A 326 -10.20 0.23 6.13
N SER A 327 -10.74 -0.29 7.23
CA SER A 327 -10.71 0.41 8.52
C SER A 327 -9.30 0.56 9.08
N THR A 328 -8.40 -0.41 8.89
CA THR A 328 -7.00 -0.26 9.29
C THR A 328 -6.23 0.72 8.41
N ALA A 329 -6.51 0.77 7.10
CA ALA A 329 -5.92 1.73 6.16
C ALA A 329 -6.44 3.16 6.39
N ILE A 330 -7.76 3.34 6.48
CA ILE A 330 -8.47 4.64 6.45
C ILE A 330 -8.84 5.14 7.86
N VAL A 331 -9.43 4.32 8.73
CA VAL A 331 -10.11 4.79 9.96
C VAL A 331 -9.13 5.23 11.06
N ARG A 332 -7.88 4.73 11.09
CA ARG A 332 -6.86 5.24 12.03
C ARG A 332 -6.43 6.69 11.77
N ILE A 333 -6.87 7.31 10.66
CA ILE A 333 -6.58 8.72 10.32
C ILE A 333 -7.47 9.66 11.14
N HIS A 334 -8.76 9.36 11.28
CA HIS A 334 -9.69 10.26 11.97
C HIS A 334 -9.35 10.43 13.45
N LYS A 335 -8.82 9.39 14.11
CA LYS A 335 -8.35 9.49 15.50
C LYS A 335 -7.05 10.29 15.65
N LYS A 336 -6.10 10.20 14.71
CA LYS A 336 -4.80 10.91 14.81
C LYS A 336 -4.89 12.35 14.28
N SER A 337 -5.65 12.60 13.21
CA SER A 337 -5.88 13.94 12.67
C SER A 337 -6.78 14.79 13.57
N ARG A 338 -7.82 14.21 14.20
CA ARG A 338 -8.58 14.92 15.27
C ARG A 338 -7.71 15.21 16.48
N LYS A 339 -6.83 14.28 16.87
CA LYS A 339 -5.93 14.48 18.01
C LYS A 339 -4.85 15.55 17.73
N MET A 340 -4.21 15.52 16.57
CA MET A 340 -3.27 16.57 16.13
C MET A 340 -3.96 17.93 15.91
N GLY A 341 -5.20 17.94 15.41
CA GLY A 341 -6.00 19.17 15.30
C GLY A 341 -6.32 19.77 16.67
N MET A 342 -6.70 18.95 17.64
CA MET A 342 -6.92 19.38 19.02
C MET A 342 -5.63 19.85 19.71
N GLU A 343 -4.50 19.18 19.49
CA GLU A 343 -3.20 19.59 20.05
C GLU A 343 -2.70 20.92 19.46
N LYS A 344 -2.89 21.15 18.15
CA LYS A 344 -2.57 22.43 17.50
C LYS A 344 -3.46 23.59 17.98
N GLU A 345 -4.75 23.34 18.20
CA GLU A 345 -5.68 24.33 18.74
C GLU A 345 -5.35 24.69 20.19
N GLN A 346 -5.00 23.70 21.01
CA GLN A 346 -4.60 23.91 22.41
C GLN A 346 -3.30 24.73 22.51
N HIS A 347 -2.33 24.48 21.62
CA HIS A 347 -1.11 25.30 21.54
C HIS A 347 -1.37 26.74 21.08
N ARG A 348 -2.35 26.96 20.20
CA ARG A 348 -2.78 28.31 19.78
C ARG A 348 -3.46 29.08 20.91
N ILE A 349 -4.33 28.42 21.67
CA ILE A 349 -5.03 29.03 22.81
C ILE A 349 -4.04 29.42 23.92
N ASN A 350 -3.02 28.57 24.15
CA ASN A 350 -1.98 28.84 25.17
C ASN A 350 -0.91 29.86 24.72
N ALA A 351 -0.88 30.26 23.45
CA ALA A 351 0.08 31.22 22.90
C ALA A 351 -0.46 32.66 22.85
N ILE A 352 -1.70 32.90 23.32
CA ILE A 352 -2.25 34.25 23.47
C ILE A 352 -1.69 34.83 24.78
N PRO A 353 -0.84 35.86 24.75
CA PRO A 353 -0.36 36.50 25.96
C PRO A 353 -1.54 37.20 26.65
N HIS A 354 -1.71 36.97 27.95
CA HIS A 354 -2.63 37.73 28.79
C HIS A 354 -2.22 39.20 28.92
#